data_AF-A0A6J8BUT3-F1
#
_entry.id   AF-A0A6J8BUT3-F1
#
_cell.length_a   1.000
_cell.length_b   1.000
_cell.length_c   1.000
_cell.angle_alpha   90.00
_cell.angle_beta   90.00
_cell.angle_gamma   90.00
#
_symmetry.space_group_name_H-M   'P 1'
#
loop_
_entity.id
_entity.type
_entity.pdbx_description
1 polymer ?
#
loop_
_entity_poly.entity_id
_entity_poly.type
_entity_poly.pdbx_seq_one_letter_code
_entity_poly.pdbx_strand_id
1 'polypeptide(L)'
;MRAAVKRLSKTKQSSFVPRSNFKSCPLCKSAGRPDRHFLSQCTYLPQQDRQFMAKGLAVSNIHDVDECDSDNNDSTFQDQFPVASNRVKIQQSPLIEVYYGHNPTRLTTDSGATGNMIRASAATKLNAKITSSSQSANQADGSSPLTVVGETRLTFTRDKHQLYFEGLVVEKLDSDILAGIPFME
;
A
#
# COMPACT_ATOMS: atom_id res chain seq x y z
N MET A 1 32.31 -7.61 -66.61
CA MET A 1 31.61 -6.43 -66.06
C MET A 1 30.35 -6.89 -65.33
N ARG A 2 30.26 -6.53 -64.04
CA ARG A 2 29.07 -6.22 -63.21
C ARG A 2 27.92 -7.24 -63.03
N ALA A 3 27.64 -7.46 -61.74
CA ALA A 3 26.69 -8.36 -61.09
C ALA A 3 25.21 -8.02 -61.30
N ALA A 4 24.33 -9.00 -61.02
CA ALA A 4 22.95 -8.75 -60.62
C ALA A 4 22.52 -9.72 -59.50
N VAL A 5 22.57 -9.23 -58.26
CA VAL A 5 22.01 -9.86 -57.06
C VAL A 5 20.49 -9.65 -57.09
N LYS A 6 19.69 -10.73 -57.08
CA LYS A 6 18.24 -10.65 -56.93
C LYS A 6 17.90 -10.32 -55.48
N ARG A 7 17.36 -9.12 -55.24
CA ARG A 7 16.87 -8.66 -53.94
C ARG A 7 15.49 -9.25 -53.65
N LEU A 8 15.32 -9.74 -52.41
CA LEU A 8 14.07 -10.17 -51.79
C LEU A 8 13.04 -9.02 -51.79
N SER A 9 11.80 -9.32 -52.19
CA SER A 9 10.67 -8.40 -52.16
C SER A 9 10.16 -8.19 -50.73
N LYS A 10 10.07 -6.91 -50.35
CA LYS A 10 9.66 -6.39 -49.05
C LYS A 10 8.22 -6.76 -48.68
N THR A 11 8.07 -7.04 -47.39
CA THR A 11 6.88 -7.23 -46.56
C THR A 11 5.80 -6.16 -46.82
N LYS A 12 4.53 -6.59 -46.93
CA LYS A 12 3.34 -5.72 -47.02
C LYS A 12 3.22 -4.88 -45.75
N GLN A 13 3.49 -3.57 -45.86
CA GLN A 13 3.16 -2.60 -44.84
C GLN A 13 1.65 -2.32 -44.90
N SER A 14 0.94 -2.65 -43.81
CA SER A 14 -0.43 -2.24 -43.56
C SER A 14 -0.50 -0.71 -43.56
N SER A 15 -1.12 -0.12 -44.58
CA SER A 15 -1.42 1.30 -44.65
C SER A 15 -2.39 1.68 -43.53
N PHE A 16 -1.88 2.34 -42.48
CA PHE A 16 -2.71 3.01 -41.48
C PHE A 16 -3.45 4.15 -42.18
N VAL A 17 -4.76 3.97 -42.38
CA VAL A 17 -5.65 5.07 -42.76
C VAL A 17 -5.81 5.98 -41.54
N PRO A 18 -5.48 7.28 -41.62
CA PRO A 18 -5.70 8.20 -40.52
C PRO A 18 -7.22 8.32 -40.28
N ARG A 19 -7.68 7.94 -39.09
CA ARG A 19 -9.08 8.10 -38.70
C ARG A 19 -9.41 9.59 -38.70
N SER A 20 -10.28 10.00 -39.62
CA SER A 20 -10.88 11.33 -39.59
C SER A 20 -11.59 11.53 -38.25
N ASN A 21 -11.22 12.58 -37.51
CA ASN A 21 -11.73 12.94 -36.18
C ASN A 21 -13.20 13.43 -36.21
N PHE A 22 -14.12 12.63 -36.76
CA PHE A 22 -15.55 12.92 -36.62
C PHE A 22 -16.01 12.47 -35.24
N LYS A 23 -16.42 13.43 -34.41
CA LYS A 23 -17.09 13.21 -33.13
C LYS A 23 -18.39 12.44 -33.43
N SER A 24 -18.47 11.18 -33.03
CA SER A 24 -19.71 10.38 -33.14
C SER A 24 -20.02 9.68 -31.82
N CYS A 25 -21.22 9.90 -31.31
CA CYS A 25 -21.72 9.31 -30.08
C CYS A 25 -22.35 7.95 -30.40
N PRO A 26 -21.81 6.83 -29.86
CA PRO A 26 -22.30 5.51 -30.16
C PRO A 26 -23.76 5.27 -29.71
N LEU A 27 -24.19 5.92 -28.61
CA LEU A 27 -25.57 5.82 -28.12
C LEU A 27 -26.58 6.49 -29.06
N CYS A 28 -26.25 7.67 -29.57
CA CYS A 28 -27.14 8.40 -30.46
C CYS A 28 -27.12 7.80 -31.87
N LYS A 29 -25.97 7.29 -32.31
CA LYS A 29 -25.82 6.59 -33.58
C LYS A 29 -26.67 5.31 -33.64
N SER A 30 -26.68 4.50 -32.58
CA SER A 30 -27.50 3.29 -32.53
C SER A 30 -29.00 3.60 -32.43
N ALA A 31 -29.36 4.73 -31.83
CA ALA A 31 -30.74 5.20 -31.71
C ALA A 31 -31.25 5.99 -32.92
N GLY A 32 -30.46 6.16 -33.99
CA GLY A 32 -30.85 6.94 -35.17
C GLY A 32 -31.00 8.45 -34.91
N ARG A 33 -30.34 8.97 -33.88
CA ARG A 33 -30.39 10.38 -33.43
C ARG A 33 -29.17 11.15 -33.95
N PRO A 34 -29.19 12.50 -33.93
CA PRO A 34 -27.99 13.30 -34.23
C PRO A 34 -26.83 12.90 -33.32
N ASP A 35 -25.77 12.35 -33.91
CA ASP A 35 -24.67 11.69 -33.21
C ASP A 35 -23.40 12.53 -33.14
N ARG A 36 -23.41 13.78 -33.63
CA ARG A 36 -22.22 14.66 -33.71
C ARG A 36 -21.78 15.26 -32.37
N HIS A 37 -21.53 14.42 -31.36
CA HIS A 37 -21.05 14.80 -30.03
C HIS A 37 -20.25 13.66 -29.39
N PHE A 38 -19.57 13.92 -28.27
CA PHE A 38 -18.90 12.89 -27.48
C PHE A 38 -19.88 12.17 -26.55
N LEU A 39 -19.61 10.90 -26.25
CA LEU A 39 -20.43 10.10 -25.33
C LEU A 39 -20.61 10.78 -23.97
N SER A 40 -19.55 11.42 -23.45
CA SER A 40 -19.57 12.17 -22.18
C SER A 40 -20.54 13.36 -22.17
N GLN A 41 -20.87 13.92 -23.33
CA GLN A 41 -21.77 15.06 -23.50
C GLN A 41 -23.19 14.63 -23.92
N CYS A 42 -23.47 13.33 -23.99
CA CYS A 42 -24.77 12.81 -24.42
C CYS A 42 -25.84 13.06 -23.34
N THR A 43 -26.94 13.68 -23.74
CA THR A 43 -28.12 13.92 -22.88
C THR A 43 -28.81 12.62 -22.45
N TYR A 44 -28.70 11.58 -23.28
CA TYR A 44 -29.30 10.26 -23.04
C TYR A 44 -28.38 9.28 -22.32
N LEU A 45 -27.16 9.69 -21.94
CA LEU A 45 -26.25 8.84 -21.15
C LEU A 45 -26.81 8.71 -19.72
N PRO A 46 -27.04 7.48 -19.22
CA PRO A 46 -27.49 7.26 -17.85
C PRO A 46 -26.56 7.88 -16.82
N GLN A 47 -27.11 8.35 -15.71
CA GLN A 47 -26.34 9.07 -14.68
C GLN A 47 -25.25 8.18 -14.04
N GLN A 48 -25.51 6.88 -13.90
CA GLN A 48 -24.54 5.88 -13.43
C GLN A 48 -23.31 5.81 -14.35
N ASP A 49 -23.53 5.74 -15.67
CA ASP A 49 -22.44 5.69 -16.66
C ASP A 49 -21.73 7.04 -16.81
N ARG A 50 -22.46 8.15 -16.62
CA ARG A 50 -21.88 9.50 -16.59
C ARG A 50 -20.88 9.65 -15.45
N GLN A 51 -21.20 9.13 -14.26
CA GLN A 51 -20.29 9.12 -13.12
C GLN A 51 -19.06 8.23 -13.37
N PHE A 52 -19.23 7.10 -14.07
CA PHE A 52 -18.12 6.23 -14.46
C PHE A 52 -17.17 6.93 -15.45
N MET A 53 -17.72 7.65 -16.44
CA MET A 53 -16.94 8.43 -17.40
C MET A 53 -16.24 9.64 -16.76
N ALA A 54 -16.87 10.31 -15.79
CA ALA A 54 -16.27 11.41 -15.04
C ALA A 54 -15.07 10.94 -14.19
N LYS A 55 -15.16 9.75 -13.60
CA LYS A 55 -14.03 9.11 -12.87
C LYS A 55 -12.86 8.76 -13.80
N GLY A 56 -13.12 8.48 -15.09
CA GLY A 56 -12.08 8.22 -16.09
C GLY A 56 -11.43 9.48 -16.68
N LEU A 57 -12.12 10.64 -16.65
CA LEU A 57 -11.63 11.91 -17.21
C LEU A 57 -10.95 12.84 -16.19
N ALA A 58 -10.98 12.50 -14.90
CA ALA A 58 -10.23 13.21 -13.83
C ALA A 58 -8.70 13.04 -13.91
N VAL A 59 -8.15 12.72 -15.09
CA VAL A 59 -6.72 12.58 -15.37
C VAL A 59 -6.16 13.78 -16.15
N SER A 60 -6.99 14.71 -16.63
CA SER A 60 -6.49 15.84 -17.42
C SER A 60 -7.38 17.08 -17.33
N ASN A 61 -6.79 18.14 -16.76
CA ASN A 61 -7.20 19.55 -16.68
C ASN A 61 -7.79 20.02 -15.35
N ILE A 62 -7.02 20.92 -14.72
CA ILE A 62 -7.19 21.62 -13.44
C ILE A 62 -7.53 23.10 -13.77
N HIS A 63 -8.20 23.77 -12.82
CA HIS A 63 -8.60 25.20 -12.71
C HIS A 63 -10.00 25.54 -13.28
N ASP A 64 -10.88 26.28 -12.62
CA ASP A 64 -10.91 26.89 -11.27
C ASP A 64 -12.35 27.40 -10.98
N VAL A 65 -12.57 27.84 -9.74
CA VAL A 65 -13.66 28.65 -9.14
C VAL A 65 -14.94 27.98 -8.62
N ASP A 66 -14.98 27.91 -7.28
CA ASP A 66 -16.09 27.63 -6.38
C ASP A 66 -17.26 28.61 -6.50
N GLU A 67 -18.49 28.08 -6.41
CA GLU A 67 -19.59 28.79 -5.76
C GLU A 67 -20.37 27.77 -4.90
N CYS A 68 -20.46 28.11 -3.62
CA CYS A 68 -20.99 27.30 -2.54
C CYS A 68 -22.52 27.41 -2.43
N ASP A 69 -23.19 26.29 -2.14
CA ASP A 69 -24.37 26.36 -1.29
C ASP A 69 -24.50 25.11 -0.41
N SER A 70 -24.71 25.37 0.88
CA SER A 70 -24.75 24.41 1.97
C SER A 70 -25.96 23.47 1.88
N ASP A 71 -25.77 22.19 2.24
CA ASP A 71 -26.38 21.65 3.46
C ASP A 71 -26.12 20.14 3.65
N ASN A 72 -25.74 19.82 4.89
CA ASN A 72 -25.94 18.55 5.60
C ASN A 72 -25.06 17.31 5.31
N ASN A 73 -24.31 17.00 6.38
CA ASN A 73 -23.95 15.70 6.94
C ASN A 73 -22.68 14.98 6.46
N ASP A 74 -21.88 14.66 7.49
CA ASP A 74 -20.69 13.80 7.56
C ASP A 74 -19.38 14.44 7.07
N SER A 75 -18.76 15.22 7.96
CA SER A 75 -17.41 15.73 7.81
C SER A 75 -16.38 14.59 7.94
N THR A 76 -16.28 13.78 6.90
CA THR A 76 -15.08 12.99 6.62
C THR A 76 -13.97 13.98 6.24
N PHE A 77 -13.03 14.21 7.16
CA PHE A 77 -11.81 15.00 6.93
C PHE A 77 -11.02 14.37 5.77
N GLN A 78 -11.18 14.88 4.55
CA GLN A 78 -10.28 14.59 3.43
C GLN A 78 -9.42 15.82 3.15
N ASP A 79 -8.21 15.75 3.71
CA ASP A 79 -7.06 16.59 3.45
C ASP A 79 -6.85 16.79 1.94
N GLN A 80 -7.20 17.96 1.41
CA GLN A 80 -6.72 18.45 0.13
C GLN A 80 -5.73 19.58 0.37
N PHE A 81 -4.47 19.22 0.60
CA PHE A 81 -3.36 20.16 0.51
C PHE A 81 -2.71 20.07 -0.89
N PRO A 82 -2.36 21.20 -1.53
CA PRO A 82 -1.73 21.20 -2.83
C PRO A 82 -0.34 20.54 -2.79
N VAL A 83 -0.03 19.82 -3.86
CA VAL A 83 1.22 19.06 -4.02
C VAL A 83 2.37 20.01 -4.32
N ALA A 84 3.11 20.39 -3.27
CA ALA A 84 4.53 20.69 -3.38
C ALA A 84 5.23 20.39 -2.05
N SER A 85 5.89 19.23 -1.98
CA SER A 85 7.10 18.98 -1.19
C SER A 85 7.41 17.48 -1.25
N ASN A 86 8.69 17.13 -1.19
CA ASN A 86 9.20 15.78 -1.01
C ASN A 86 8.66 15.16 0.30
N ARG A 87 7.37 14.80 0.35
CA ARG A 87 6.73 14.24 1.54
C ARG A 87 7.27 12.84 1.77
N VAL A 88 7.71 12.60 3.00
CA VAL A 88 8.16 11.28 3.45
C VAL A 88 6.96 10.33 3.41
N LYS A 89 7.11 9.20 2.71
CA LYS A 89 6.12 8.13 2.75
C LYS A 89 6.18 7.49 4.13
N ILE A 90 5.09 7.56 4.87
CA ILE A 90 4.94 6.85 6.14
C ILE A 90 4.47 5.43 5.82
N GLN A 91 5.26 4.43 6.23
CA GLN A 91 4.92 3.02 6.11
C GLN A 91 5.02 2.35 7.48
N GLN A 92 4.12 1.41 7.73
CA GLN A 92 4.13 0.60 8.95
C GLN A 92 5.32 -0.37 8.91
N SER A 93 5.84 -0.69 10.10
CA SER A 93 6.90 -1.68 10.26
C SER A 93 6.47 -3.04 9.66
N PRO A 94 7.36 -3.75 8.95
CA PRO A 94 7.00 -5.03 8.36
C PRO A 94 6.63 -6.07 9.42
N LEU A 95 5.72 -6.97 9.05
CA LEU A 95 5.30 -8.10 9.85
C LEU A 95 5.79 -9.39 9.23
N ILE A 96 6.41 -10.26 10.03
CA ILE A 96 6.81 -11.60 9.62
C ILE A 96 5.92 -12.59 10.35
N GLU A 97 5.24 -13.44 9.57
CA GLU A 97 4.48 -14.57 10.10
C GLU A 97 5.40 -15.76 10.33
N VAL A 98 5.36 -16.33 11.53
CA VAL A 98 6.21 -17.45 11.94
C VAL A 98 5.40 -18.42 12.80
N TYR A 99 6.01 -19.54 13.15
CA TYR A 99 5.47 -20.50 14.10
C TYR A 99 6.38 -20.65 15.31
N TYR A 100 5.80 -20.65 16.50
CA TYR A 100 6.45 -21.13 17.72
C TYR A 100 5.83 -22.47 18.11
N GLY A 101 6.53 -23.57 17.84
CA GLY A 101 5.92 -24.90 17.86
C GLY A 101 4.77 -24.98 16.85
N HIS A 102 3.54 -25.21 17.33
CA HIS A 102 2.33 -25.24 16.51
C HIS A 102 1.54 -23.92 16.50
N ASN A 103 2.04 -22.88 17.19
CA ASN A 103 1.31 -21.62 17.34
C ASN A 103 1.73 -20.62 16.26
N PRO A 104 0.82 -20.22 15.34
CA PRO A 104 1.10 -19.14 14.40
C PRO A 104 1.25 -17.83 15.18
N THR A 105 2.32 -17.09 14.89
CA THR A 105 2.71 -15.88 15.60
C THR A 105 3.20 -14.83 14.60
N ARG A 106 3.05 -13.55 14.92
CA ARG A 106 3.51 -12.44 14.10
C ARG A 106 4.57 -11.64 14.84
N LEU A 107 5.69 -11.38 14.17
CA LEU A 107 6.77 -10.54 14.66
C LEU A 107 6.74 -9.23 13.88
N THR A 108 6.74 -8.10 14.59
CA THR A 108 6.96 -6.78 14.00
C THR A 108 8.46 -6.55 13.92
N THR A 109 9.04 -6.46 12.72
CA THR A 109 10.45 -6.11 12.54
C THR A 109 10.63 -4.60 12.55
N ASP A 110 11.46 -4.09 13.46
CA ASP A 110 11.64 -2.67 13.66
C ASP A 110 13.13 -2.31 13.77
N SER A 111 13.66 -1.69 12.72
CA SER A 111 15.05 -1.20 12.71
C SER A 111 15.25 0.03 13.60
N GLY A 112 14.18 0.67 14.08
CA GLY A 112 14.24 1.73 15.08
C GLY A 112 14.41 1.22 16.52
N ALA A 113 14.19 -0.08 16.75
CA ALA A 113 14.31 -0.68 18.07
C ALA A 113 15.72 -1.25 18.30
N THR A 114 16.39 -0.78 19.35
CA THR A 114 17.73 -1.24 19.74
C THR A 114 17.74 -2.64 20.37
N GLY A 115 16.58 -3.13 20.82
CA GLY A 115 16.44 -4.42 21.46
C GLY A 115 15.18 -5.15 21.04
N ASN A 116 15.19 -6.47 21.24
CA ASN A 116 14.04 -7.33 21.02
C ASN A 116 13.14 -7.31 22.25
N MET A 117 11.83 -7.24 22.03
CA MET A 117 10.84 -7.20 23.11
C MET A 117 9.65 -8.09 22.79
N ILE A 118 9.06 -8.69 23.83
CA ILE A 118 7.82 -9.44 23.74
C ILE A 118 6.88 -8.97 24.86
N ARG A 119 5.61 -8.76 24.52
CA ARG A 119 4.60 -8.40 25.51
C ARG A 119 4.39 -9.58 26.48
N ALA A 120 4.28 -9.29 27.77
CA ALA A 120 4.11 -10.31 28.81
C ALA A 120 2.90 -11.23 28.55
N SER A 121 1.80 -10.68 28.06
CA SER A 121 0.62 -11.46 27.69
C SER A 121 0.87 -12.38 26.48
N ALA A 122 1.69 -11.94 25.50
CA ALA A 122 2.06 -12.76 24.35
C ALA A 122 3.02 -13.89 24.77
N ALA A 123 4.03 -13.60 25.58
CA ALA A 123 4.93 -14.61 26.16
C ALA A 123 4.16 -15.67 26.94
N THR A 124 3.18 -15.25 27.76
CA THR A 124 2.30 -16.16 28.51
C THR A 124 1.44 -17.02 27.59
N LYS A 125 0.84 -16.44 26.54
CA LYS A 125 0.04 -17.19 25.54
C LYS A 125 0.86 -18.25 24.80
N LEU A 126 2.13 -17.96 24.53
CA LEU A 126 3.06 -18.88 23.90
C LEU A 126 3.62 -19.93 24.87
N ASN A 127 3.30 -19.84 26.17
CA ASN A 127 3.91 -20.63 27.23
C ASN A 127 5.45 -20.54 27.19
N ALA A 128 5.96 -19.34 26.91
CA ALA A 128 7.39 -19.06 26.85
C ALA A 128 8.01 -19.14 28.24
N LYS A 129 9.24 -19.65 28.31
CA LYS A 129 10.02 -19.61 29.55
C LYS A 129 10.48 -18.17 29.80
N ILE A 130 10.02 -17.56 30.89
CA ILE A 130 10.45 -16.23 31.33
C ILE A 130 11.45 -16.40 32.47
N THR A 131 12.63 -15.81 32.34
CA THR A 131 13.66 -15.76 33.38
C THR A 131 13.82 -14.34 33.91
N SER A 132 14.35 -14.19 35.13
CA SER A 132 14.67 -12.87 35.69
C SER A 132 15.66 -12.15 34.79
N SER A 133 15.41 -10.86 34.51
CA SER A 133 16.36 -10.00 33.80
C SER A 133 16.94 -8.94 34.73
N SER A 134 18.16 -8.52 34.45
CA SER A 134 18.80 -7.34 35.05
C SER A 134 18.79 -6.13 34.12
N GLN A 135 18.23 -6.27 32.92
CA GLN A 135 18.20 -5.22 31.91
C GLN A 135 16.97 -4.33 32.08
N SER A 136 17.10 -3.07 31.67
CA SER A 136 16.01 -2.11 31.55
C SER A 136 15.80 -1.73 30.09
N ALA A 137 14.62 -1.19 29.78
CA ALA A 137 14.30 -0.67 28.47
C ALA A 137 13.56 0.65 28.61
N ASN A 138 13.84 1.59 27.71
CA ASN A 138 13.14 2.86 27.58
C ASN A 138 12.47 2.94 26.21
N GLN A 139 11.42 3.73 26.10
CA GLN A 139 10.81 4.08 24.83
C GLN A 139 11.76 4.95 23.99
N ALA A 140 11.40 5.18 22.73
CA ALA A 140 12.21 5.94 21.77
C ALA A 140 12.43 7.41 22.17
N ASP A 141 11.66 7.94 23.13
CA ASP A 141 11.89 9.25 23.73
C ASP A 141 13.11 9.28 24.69
N GLY A 142 13.69 8.12 24.98
CA GLY A 142 14.86 7.94 25.85
C GLY A 142 14.60 8.10 27.34
N SER A 143 13.39 8.48 27.76
CA SER A 143 13.09 8.84 29.16
C SER A 143 11.92 8.07 29.77
N SER A 144 10.96 7.62 28.96
CA SER A 144 9.82 6.84 29.42
C SER A 144 10.23 5.37 29.56
N PRO A 145 10.31 4.81 30.79
CA PRO A 145 10.73 3.44 30.99
C PRO A 145 9.63 2.45 30.61
N LEU A 146 10.03 1.28 30.10
CA LEU A 146 9.18 0.12 29.95
C LEU A 146 9.31 -0.78 31.19
N THR A 147 8.19 -1.27 31.71
CA THR A 147 8.18 -2.26 32.80
C THR A 147 8.67 -3.62 32.29
N VAL A 148 9.93 -3.94 32.56
CA VAL A 148 10.52 -5.24 32.24
C VAL A 148 10.12 -6.26 33.32
N VAL A 149 9.47 -7.34 32.88
CA VAL A 149 9.04 -8.46 33.73
C VAL A 149 10.11 -9.57 33.77
N GLY A 150 10.92 -9.67 32.72
CA GLY A 150 11.97 -10.66 32.61
C GLY A 150 12.56 -10.69 31.20
N GLU A 151 13.15 -11.82 30.84
CA GLU A 151 13.69 -12.09 29.51
C GLU A 151 13.32 -13.50 29.05
N THR A 152 13.32 -13.72 27.73
CA THR A 152 13.02 -15.02 27.15
C THR A 152 13.86 -15.29 25.91
N ARG A 153 13.99 -16.58 25.58
CA ARG A 153 14.67 -17.06 24.39
C ARG A 153 13.75 -18.02 23.66
N LEU A 154 13.43 -17.70 22.42
CA LEU A 154 12.50 -18.43 21.58
C LEU A 154 13.17 -18.77 20.26
N THR A 155 12.78 -19.90 19.68
CA THR A 155 13.15 -20.26 18.31
C THR A 155 11.87 -20.35 17.51
N PHE A 156 11.69 -19.39 16.61
CA PHE A 156 10.59 -19.38 15.67
C PHE A 156 10.97 -20.16 14.42
N THR A 157 9.96 -20.61 13.69
CA THR A 157 10.14 -21.31 12.42
C THR A 157 9.34 -20.61 11.34
N ARG A 158 9.96 -20.45 10.17
CA ARG A 158 9.28 -20.00 8.94
C ARG A 158 9.79 -20.85 7.81
N ASP A 159 8.89 -21.64 7.21
CA ASP A 159 9.23 -22.63 6.19
C ASP A 159 10.31 -23.61 6.69
N LYS A 160 11.54 -23.50 6.15
CA LYS A 160 12.70 -24.33 6.53
C LYS A 160 13.71 -23.59 7.41
N HIS A 161 13.41 -22.34 7.77
CA HIS A 161 14.30 -21.47 8.51
C HIS A 161 13.93 -21.45 9.99
N GLN A 162 14.95 -21.49 10.84
CA GLN A 162 14.84 -21.22 12.27
C GLN A 162 15.30 -19.79 12.52
N LEU A 163 14.51 -19.03 13.26
CA LEU A 163 14.75 -17.64 13.61
C LEU A 163 14.90 -17.56 15.13
N TYR A 164 16.10 -17.21 15.59
CA TYR A 164 16.40 -17.13 17.02
C TYR A 164 16.02 -15.76 17.55
N PHE A 165 15.26 -15.75 18.63
CA PHE A 165 14.81 -14.54 19.29
C PHE A 165 15.24 -14.57 20.75
N GLU A 166 16.07 -13.62 21.15
CA GLU A 166 16.38 -13.35 22.55
C GLU A 166 15.90 -11.92 22.84
N GLY A 167 15.01 -11.75 23.81
CA GLY A 167 14.38 -10.46 24.05
C GLY A 167 13.81 -10.27 25.44
N LEU A 168 13.55 -9.01 25.79
CA LEU A 168 12.96 -8.62 27.06
C LEU A 168 11.46 -8.85 27.04
N VAL A 169 10.95 -9.38 28.14
CA VAL A 169 9.51 -9.50 28.38
C VAL A 169 9.05 -8.23 29.06
N VAL A 170 8.20 -7.45 28.38
CA VAL A 170 7.70 -6.16 28.87
C VAL A 170 6.20 -6.22 29.14
N GLU A 171 5.73 -5.53 30.17
CA GLU A 171 4.32 -5.58 30.58
C GLU A 171 3.38 -5.07 29.48
N LYS A 172 3.73 -3.92 28.89
CA LYS A 172 2.96 -3.24 27.85
C LYS A 172 3.88 -2.91 26.68
N LEU A 173 3.41 -3.23 25.49
CA LEU A 173 4.05 -2.98 24.20
C LEU A 173 2.92 -2.78 23.19
N ASP A 174 3.12 -2.05 22.10
CA ASP A 174 2.05 -1.87 21.09
C ASP A 174 1.94 -3.07 20.14
N SER A 175 3.05 -3.77 19.92
CA SER A 175 3.11 -5.06 19.22
C SER A 175 3.09 -6.24 20.20
N ASP A 176 2.80 -7.44 19.73
CA ASP A 176 2.93 -8.66 20.55
C ASP A 176 4.41 -9.04 20.70
N ILE A 177 5.14 -9.06 19.58
CA ILE A 177 6.58 -9.32 19.53
C ILE A 177 7.21 -8.27 18.62
N LEU A 178 8.19 -7.54 19.16
CA LEU A 178 9.01 -6.56 18.45
C LEU A 178 10.41 -7.14 18.26
N ALA A 179 10.76 -7.40 17.01
CA ALA A 179 12.07 -7.85 16.57
C ALA A 179 12.90 -6.63 16.18
N GLY A 180 13.79 -6.21 17.09
CA GLY A 180 14.70 -5.09 16.88
C GLY A 180 15.93 -5.47 16.06
N ILE A 181 16.93 -4.59 16.05
CA ILE A 181 18.21 -4.81 15.37
C ILE A 181 18.85 -6.18 15.72
N PRO A 182 18.93 -6.64 16.99
CA PRO A 182 19.60 -7.89 17.31
C PRO A 182 18.95 -9.15 16.71
N PHE A 183 17.68 -9.09 16.29
CA PHE A 183 17.03 -10.20 15.59
C PHE A 183 17.32 -10.21 14.08
N MET A 184 17.68 -9.06 13.51
CA MET A 184 17.88 -8.87 12.07
C MET A 184 19.34 -9.02 11.62
N GLU A 185 20.30 -9.03 12.56
CA GLU A 185 21.74 -9.27 12.33
C GLU A 185 22.08 -10.77 12.33
#